data_AF-A0A5C4QFE5-F1
#
_entry.id   AF-A0A5C4QFE5-F1
#
_cell.length_a   1.000
_cell.length_b   1.000
_cell.length_c   1.000
_cell.angle_alpha   90.00
_cell.angle_beta   90.00
_cell.angle_gamma   90.00
#
_symmetry.space_group_name_H-M   'P 1'
#
loop_
_entity.id
_entity.type
_entity.pdbx_description
1 polymer ?
#
loop_
_entity_poly.entity_id
_entity_poly.type
_entity_poly.pdbx_seq_one_letter_code
_entity_poly.pdbx_strand_id
1 'polypeptide(L)'
;ITRHLYADAIDRANTRRLSEQGKVFYKRRAETVERSFADAKQHHNHRYARFRGVTKVQIQCFLAAMAQNIKKIALRVWALLRFILGKIALLNADSKPYKLHLI
;
A
#
# COMPACT_ATOMS: atom_id res chain seq x y z
N ILE A 1 -10.05 1.41 -42.66
CA ILE A 1 -10.03 0.99 -41.23
C ILE A 1 -9.69 2.22 -40.40
N THR A 2 -10.53 2.63 -39.45
CA THR A 2 -10.30 3.79 -38.56
C THR A 2 -9.70 3.34 -37.24
N ARG A 3 -8.59 3.98 -36.81
CA ARG A 3 -7.94 3.70 -35.52
C ARG A 3 -8.57 4.56 -34.42
N HIS A 4 -8.74 3.97 -33.24
CA HIS A 4 -9.32 4.66 -32.09
C HIS A 4 -8.40 5.76 -31.54
N LEU A 5 -8.96 6.88 -31.08
CA LEU A 5 -8.22 8.05 -30.59
C LEU A 5 -7.20 7.70 -29.50
N TYR A 6 -7.53 6.75 -28.62
CA TYR A 6 -6.68 6.33 -27.51
C TYR A 6 -5.74 5.16 -27.82
N ALA A 7 -5.70 4.67 -29.07
CA ALA A 7 -4.89 3.51 -29.43
C ALA A 7 -3.40 3.71 -29.10
N ASP A 8 -2.85 4.89 -29.40
CA ASP A 8 -1.44 5.19 -29.08
C ASP A 8 -1.16 5.19 -27.57
N ALA A 9 -2.12 5.61 -26.76
CA ALA A 9 -1.98 5.58 -25.31
C ALA A 9 -1.99 4.15 -24.77
N ILE A 10 -2.86 3.31 -25.33
CA ILE A 10 -2.94 1.88 -25.00
C ILE A 10 -1.65 1.17 -25.40
N ASP A 11 -1.13 1.44 -26.59
CA ASP A 11 0.11 0.82 -27.09
C ASP A 11 1.30 1.19 -26.19
N ARG A 12 1.44 2.48 -25.84
CA ARG A 12 2.48 2.91 -24.88
C ARG A 12 2.33 2.23 -23.51
N ALA A 13 1.11 2.07 -23.01
CA ALA A 13 0.87 1.38 -21.75
C ALA A 13 1.24 -0.11 -21.84
N ASN A 14 0.93 -0.76 -22.97
CA ASN A 14 1.29 -2.15 -23.23
C ASN A 14 2.80 -2.35 -23.34
N THR A 15 3.53 -1.49 -24.06
CA THR A 15 5.00 -1.54 -24.12
C THR A 15 5.61 -1.47 -22.73
N ARG A 16 5.11 -0.56 -21.87
CA ARG A 16 5.57 -0.46 -20.47
C ARG A 16 5.23 -1.70 -19.65
N ARG A 17 4.02 -2.24 -19.80
CA ARG A 17 3.57 -3.46 -19.10
C ARG A 17 4.42 -4.68 -19.47
N LEU A 18 4.79 -4.80 -20.74
CA LEU A 18 5.56 -5.92 -21.28
C LEU A 18 7.07 -5.81 -21.04
N SER A 19 7.57 -4.63 -20.64
CA SER A 19 8.96 -4.47 -20.20
C SER A 19 9.28 -5.36 -18.99
N GLU A 20 10.55 -5.72 -18.81
CA GLU A 20 10.98 -6.55 -17.67
C GLU A 20 10.62 -5.93 -16.32
N GLN A 21 10.83 -4.61 -16.16
CA GLN A 21 10.39 -3.88 -14.97
C GLN A 21 8.86 -3.90 -14.81
N GLY A 22 8.13 -3.75 -15.92
CA GLY A 22 6.67 -3.82 -15.95
C GLY A 22 6.14 -5.16 -15.43
N LYS A 23 6.75 -6.28 -15.82
CA LYS A 23 6.41 -7.62 -15.35
C LYS A 23 6.63 -7.77 -13.83
N VAL A 24 7.76 -7.28 -13.32
CA VAL A 24 8.07 -7.31 -11.88
C VAL A 24 7.06 -6.48 -11.08
N PHE A 25 6.74 -5.27 -11.53
CA PHE A 25 5.73 -4.44 -10.89
C PHE A 25 4.34 -5.05 -10.99
N TYR A 26 4.00 -5.66 -12.12
CA TYR A 26 2.70 -6.32 -12.30
C TYR A 26 2.52 -7.44 -11.28
N LYS A 27 3.53 -8.29 -11.06
CA LYS A 27 3.49 -9.34 -10.03
C LYS A 27 3.27 -8.76 -8.62
N ARG A 28 4.04 -7.74 -8.22
CA ARG A 28 3.87 -7.07 -6.92
C ARG A 28 2.51 -6.38 -6.78
N ARG A 29 1.97 -5.81 -7.86
CA ARG A 29 0.64 -5.20 -7.87
C ARG A 29 -0.44 -6.27 -7.73
N ALA A 30 -0.33 -7.42 -8.39
CA ALA A 30 -1.26 -8.51 -8.19
C ALA A 30 -1.34 -8.92 -6.72
N GLU A 31 -0.22 -8.95 -6.00
CA GLU A 31 -0.22 -9.30 -4.57
C GLU A 31 -0.79 -8.19 -3.66
N THR A 32 -0.47 -6.93 -3.96
CA THR A 32 -0.80 -5.79 -3.07
C THR A 32 -2.12 -5.11 -3.41
N VAL A 33 -2.37 -4.87 -4.69
CA VAL A 33 -3.56 -4.17 -5.21
C VAL A 33 -4.78 -5.08 -5.13
N GLU A 34 -4.69 -6.33 -5.58
CA GLU A 34 -5.84 -7.26 -5.51
C GLU A 34 -6.26 -7.50 -4.06
N ARG A 35 -5.29 -7.62 -3.14
CA ARG A 35 -5.59 -7.72 -1.71
C ARG A 35 -6.33 -6.49 -1.19
N SER A 36 -5.89 -5.29 -1.57
CA SER A 36 -6.60 -4.04 -1.20
C SER A 36 -8.03 -3.99 -1.72
N PHE A 37 -8.26 -4.46 -2.95
CA PHE A 37 -9.59 -4.54 -3.54
C PHE A 37 -10.46 -5.62 -2.88
N ALA A 38 -9.88 -6.77 -2.53
CA ALA A 38 -10.57 -7.82 -1.77
C ALA A 38 -11.03 -7.29 -0.40
N ASP A 39 -10.16 -6.60 0.32
CA ASP A 39 -10.47 -5.96 1.60
C ASP A 39 -11.58 -4.90 1.42
N ALA A 40 -11.54 -4.12 0.34
CA ALA A 40 -12.58 -3.14 0.06
C ALA A 40 -13.94 -3.79 -0.23
N LYS A 41 -13.96 -4.89 -0.97
CA LYS A 41 -15.18 -5.67 -1.23
C LYS A 41 -15.75 -6.26 0.06
N GLN A 42 -14.91 -6.81 0.93
CA GLN A 42 -15.34 -7.52 2.12
C GLN A 42 -15.67 -6.60 3.30
N HIS A 43 -14.85 -5.59 3.56
CA HIS A 43 -14.96 -4.73 4.76
C HIS A 43 -15.64 -3.39 4.49
N HIS A 44 -15.72 -2.94 3.23
CA HIS A 44 -16.33 -1.66 2.86
C HIS A 44 -17.57 -1.80 1.96
N ASN A 45 -18.11 -3.02 1.86
CA ASN A 45 -19.33 -3.35 1.10
C ASN A 45 -19.28 -2.94 -0.38
N HIS A 46 -18.10 -3.00 -1.02
CA HIS A 46 -17.94 -2.72 -2.44
C HIS A 46 -18.37 -3.87 -3.37
N ARG A 47 -19.04 -4.91 -2.86
CA ARG A 47 -19.65 -5.96 -3.70
C ARG A 47 -20.78 -5.42 -4.57
N TYR A 48 -21.48 -4.39 -4.09
CA TYR A 48 -22.59 -3.76 -4.78
C TYR A 48 -22.49 -2.23 -4.67
N ALA A 49 -23.00 -1.53 -5.66
CA ALA A 49 -23.19 -0.09 -5.58
C ALA A 49 -24.31 0.20 -4.58
N ARG A 50 -23.95 0.59 -3.35
CA ARG A 50 -24.91 0.85 -2.27
C ARG A 50 -25.77 2.08 -2.53
N PHE A 51 -25.21 3.08 -3.18
CA PHE A 51 -25.87 4.35 -3.45
C PHE A 51 -26.32 4.46 -4.92
N ARG A 52 -27.41 5.20 -5.15
CA ARG A 52 -27.85 5.55 -6.51
C ARG A 52 -27.07 6.77 -7.02
N GLY A 53 -26.54 6.65 -8.24
CA GLY A 53 -25.79 7.70 -8.93
C GLY A 53 -24.27 7.60 -8.76
N VAL A 54 -23.53 7.87 -9.84
CA VAL A 54 -22.07 7.70 -9.94
C VAL A 54 -21.34 8.48 -8.85
N THR A 55 -21.71 9.75 -8.64
CA THR A 55 -21.06 10.63 -7.65
C THR A 55 -21.13 10.05 -6.24
N LYS A 56 -22.27 9.51 -5.81
CA LYS A 56 -22.43 8.96 -4.46
C LYS A 56 -21.64 7.67 -4.28
N VAL A 57 -21.59 6.82 -5.31
CA VAL A 57 -20.76 5.61 -5.30
C VAL A 57 -19.28 5.97 -5.28
N GLN A 58 -18.86 7.00 -6.02
CA GLN A 58 -17.48 7.49 -5.99
C GLN A 58 -17.08 7.99 -4.61
N ILE A 59 -17.94 8.75 -3.93
CA ILE A 59 -17.69 9.21 -2.56
C ILE A 59 -17.50 8.01 -1.61
N GLN A 60 -18.34 6.97 -1.71
CA GLN A 60 -18.15 5.74 -0.93
C GLN A 60 -16.77 5.11 -1.18
N CYS A 61 -16.39 4.98 -2.45
CA CYS A 61 -15.10 4.42 -2.84
C CYS A 61 -13.94 5.23 -2.28
N PHE A 62 -14.00 6.56 -2.35
CA PHE A 62 -12.95 7.45 -1.85
C PHE A 62 -12.83 7.41 -0.33
N LEU A 63 -13.95 7.38 0.40
CA LEU A 63 -13.94 7.26 1.86
C LEU A 63 -13.34 5.92 2.30
N ALA A 64 -13.71 4.82 1.64
CA ALA A 64 -13.12 3.51 1.92
C ALA A 64 -11.61 3.48 1.63
N ALA A 65 -11.19 4.01 0.47
CA ALA A 65 -9.77 4.11 0.11
C ALA A 65 -8.98 4.99 1.11
N MET A 66 -9.57 6.10 1.56
CA MET A 66 -8.98 6.98 2.58
C MET A 66 -8.76 6.22 3.89
N ALA A 67 -9.77 5.48 4.37
CA ALA A 67 -9.65 4.67 5.59
C ALA A 67 -8.54 3.61 5.46
N GLN A 68 -8.47 2.90 4.33
CA GLN A 68 -7.41 1.93 4.04
C GLN A 68 -6.01 2.58 4.03
N ASN A 69 -5.88 3.77 3.43
CA ASN A 69 -4.63 4.51 3.40
C ASN A 69 -4.19 4.96 4.79
N ILE A 70 -5.10 5.47 5.62
CA ILE A 70 -4.80 5.86 7.01
C ILE A 70 -4.29 4.65 7.80
N LYS A 71 -4.98 3.49 7.71
CA LYS A 71 -4.52 2.24 8.34
C LYS A 71 -3.10 1.87 7.91
N LYS A 72 -2.82 1.96 6.60
CA LYS A 72 -1.50 1.64 6.05
C LYS A 72 -0.41 2.58 6.57
N ILE A 73 -0.69 3.89 6.66
CA ILE A 73 0.23 4.89 7.21
C ILE A 73 0.50 4.58 8.68
N ALA A 74 -0.55 4.36 9.49
CA ALA A 74 -0.41 4.05 10.91
C ALA A 74 0.48 2.82 11.16
N LEU A 75 0.27 1.75 10.39
CA LEU A 75 1.10 0.53 10.48
C LEU A 75 2.58 0.79 10.11
N ARG A 76 2.85 1.63 9.11
CA ARG A 76 4.22 1.98 8.69
C ARG A 76 4.90 2.87 9.72
N VAL A 77 4.21 3.87 10.26
CA VAL A 77 4.70 4.73 11.32
C VAL A 77 5.01 3.92 12.56
N TRP A 78 4.10 3.03 12.98
CA TRP A 78 4.31 2.17 14.14
C TRP A 78 5.52 1.24 13.96
N ALA A 79 5.67 0.61 12.79
CA ALA A 79 6.83 -0.23 12.49
C ALA A 79 8.15 0.56 12.56
N LEU A 80 8.16 1.79 12.03
CA LEU A 80 9.32 2.68 12.09
C LEU A 80 9.66 3.08 13.54
N LEU A 81 8.66 3.52 14.31
CA LEU A 81 8.84 3.90 15.71
C LEU A 81 9.39 2.72 16.53
N ARG A 82 8.84 1.53 16.35
CA ARG A 82 9.33 0.31 17.01
C ARG A 82 10.78 0.01 16.64
N PHE A 83 11.15 0.18 15.38
CA PHE A 83 12.52 -0.01 14.92
C PHE A 83 13.49 1.00 15.56
N ILE A 84 13.12 2.28 15.59
CA ILE A 84 13.94 3.35 16.18
C ILE A 84 14.10 3.14 17.68
N LEU A 85 12.99 2.92 18.40
CA LEU A 85 13.01 2.68 19.84
C LEU A 85 13.83 1.44 20.20
N GLY A 86 13.72 0.37 19.39
CA GLY A 86 14.54 -0.84 19.56
C GLY A 86 16.04 -0.56 19.41
N LYS A 87 16.44 0.24 18.41
CA LYS A 87 17.84 0.65 18.26
C LYS A 87 18.35 1.51 19.42
N ILE A 88 17.55 2.46 19.87
CA ILE A 88 17.89 3.30 21.03
C ILE A 88 18.07 2.42 22.28
N ALA A 89 17.19 1.44 22.50
CA ALA A 89 17.30 0.51 23.62
C ALA A 89 18.60 -0.32 23.56
N LEU A 90 18.98 -0.81 22.38
CA LEU A 90 20.24 -1.55 22.19
C LEU A 90 21.48 -0.68 22.47
N LEU A 91 21.51 0.56 21.93
CA LEU A 91 22.60 1.50 22.20
C LEU A 91 22.74 1.82 23.69
N ASN A 92 21.62 2.00 24.40
CA ASN A 92 21.63 2.21 25.85
C ASN A 92 22.03 0.96 26.64
N ALA A 93 21.79 -0.24 26.11
CA ALA A 93 22.21 -1.50 26.73
C ALA A 93 23.73 -1.70 26.64
N ASP A 94 24.33 -1.35 25.52
CA ASP A 94 25.80 -1.41 25.31
C ASP A 94 26.56 -0.34 26.12
N SER A 95 25.88 0.75 26.51
CA SER A 95 26.47 1.82 27.34
C SER A 95 26.53 1.53 28.84
N LYS A 96 25.98 0.40 29.33
CA LYS A 96 26.22 -0.02 30.72
C LYS A 96 27.58 -0.72 30.76
N PRO A 97 28.65 -0.10 31.32
CA PRO A 97 29.87 -0.84 31.52
C PRO A 97 29.53 -1.95 32.52
N TYR A 98 29.83 -3.18 32.12
CA TYR A 98 30.05 -4.29 33.04
C TYR A 98 30.84 -3.72 34.22
N LYS A 99 30.23 -3.72 35.41
CA LYS A 99 30.95 -3.48 36.67
C LYS A 99 31.96 -4.63 36.80
N LEU A 100 33.11 -4.45 36.19
CA LEU A 100 34.34 -5.07 36.65
C LEU A 100 34.82 -4.26 37.85
N HIS A 101 35.30 -5.00 38.85
CA HIS A 101 36.14 -4.61 39.98
C HIS A 101 35.53 -4.31 41.36
N LEU A 102 35.93 -5.20 42.29
CA LEU A 102 36.19 -5.04 43.74
C LEU A 102 34.94 -4.73 44.59
N ILE A 103 34.47 -5.64 45.45
CA ILE A 103 35.11 -6.26 46.62
C ILE A 103 34.60 -7.69 46.81
#